data_AF-A0AAV9ZD90-F1
#
_entry.id   AF-A0AAV9ZD90-F1
#
_cell.length_a   1.000
_cell.length_b   1.000
_cell.length_c   1.000
_cell.angle_alpha   90.00
_cell.angle_beta   90.00
_cell.angle_gamma   90.00
#
_symmetry.space_group_name_H-M   'P 1'
#
loop_
_entity.id
_entity.type
_entity.pdbx_description
1 polymer ?
#
loop_
_entity_poly.entity_id
_entity_poly.type
_entity_poly.pdbx_seq_one_letter_code
_entity_poly.pdbx_strand_id
1 'polypeptide(L)'
;IPVTVGKDGTSVSFNMTNFNGGGDGSRKVSVMIDPTGTGKSFVKANVTKNGDPAPKEETGSDLITVALPDGTKCTGGKGKNLCLLSVKSTAGFGACTVASQLTSTTGADKSGKVPCKNSKKNRRAVATRAARFLRAQARELEREAEEQERSLHGNPLFATTLL
;
A
#
# COMPACT_ATOMS: atom_id res chain seq x y z
N ILE A 1 -1.87 -0.30 1.87
CA ILE A 1 -1.00 -0.52 0.70
C ILE A 1 -0.42 0.84 0.34
N PRO A 2 0.90 1.00 0.16
CA PRO A 2 1.48 2.28 -0.20
C PRO A 2 1.00 2.69 -1.60
N VAL A 3 0.90 3.98 -1.85
CA VAL A 3 0.67 4.50 -3.21
C VAL A 3 2.00 4.46 -3.96
N THR A 4 2.04 3.88 -5.14
CA THR A 4 3.28 3.80 -5.92
C THR A 4 3.55 5.14 -6.60
N VAL A 5 4.77 5.66 -6.47
CA VAL A 5 5.25 6.78 -7.28
C VAL A 5 5.43 6.29 -8.72
N GLY A 6 5.08 7.13 -9.69
CA GLY A 6 5.28 6.87 -11.11
C GLY A 6 6.71 6.44 -11.43
N LYS A 7 6.89 5.72 -12.54
CA LYS A 7 8.21 5.20 -12.98
C LYS A 7 9.22 6.31 -13.23
N ASP A 8 8.74 7.50 -13.57
CA ASP A 8 9.50 8.74 -13.72
C ASP A 8 10.04 9.27 -12.37
N GLY A 9 9.49 8.81 -11.25
CA GLY A 9 9.87 9.27 -9.92
C GLY A 9 9.35 10.67 -9.58
N THR A 10 8.54 11.28 -10.45
CA THR A 10 8.13 12.69 -10.36
C THR A 10 6.67 12.88 -10.02
N SER A 11 5.83 11.84 -10.10
CA SER A 11 4.40 11.96 -9.81
C SER A 11 3.84 10.81 -8.98
N VAL A 12 2.76 11.07 -8.25
CA VAL A 12 2.02 10.06 -7.50
C VAL A 12 0.53 10.31 -7.67
N SER A 13 -0.25 9.24 -7.85
CA SER A 13 -1.70 9.34 -8.03
C SER A 13 -2.46 8.46 -7.06
N PHE A 14 -3.54 8.98 -6.49
CA PHE A 14 -4.40 8.26 -5.56
C PHE A 14 -5.85 8.73 -5.68
N ASN A 15 -6.78 7.88 -5.27
CA ASN A 15 -8.20 8.20 -5.25
C ASN A 15 -8.58 8.92 -3.95
N MET A 16 -9.32 10.02 -4.07
CA MET A 16 -9.94 10.74 -2.97
C MET A 16 -11.44 10.45 -2.97
N THR A 17 -11.91 9.71 -1.97
CA THR A 17 -13.33 9.35 -1.83
C THR A 17 -13.97 10.17 -0.72
N ASN A 18 -15.16 10.70 -0.99
CA ASN A 18 -16.02 11.35 -0.01
C ASN A 18 -17.44 10.76 -0.13
N PHE A 19 -18.20 10.80 0.97
CA PHE A 19 -19.54 10.23 1.13
C PHE A 19 -20.61 11.29 1.40
N ASN A 20 -20.25 12.58 1.32
CA ASN A 20 -21.17 13.71 1.36
C ASN A 20 -21.14 14.48 0.03
N GLY A 21 -22.23 15.17 -0.30
CA GLY A 21 -22.30 16.17 -1.35
C GLY A 21 -21.90 17.59 -0.89
N GLY A 22 -21.89 18.53 -1.81
CA GLY A 22 -21.63 19.95 -1.55
C GLY A 22 -20.23 20.23 -1.00
N GLY A 23 -20.09 21.32 -0.25
CA GLY A 23 -18.78 21.76 0.26
C GLY A 23 -18.12 20.76 1.23
N ASP A 24 -18.93 20.05 2.04
CA ASP A 24 -18.43 19.00 2.94
C ASP A 24 -17.97 17.75 2.16
N GLY A 25 -18.56 17.55 0.98
CA GLY A 25 -18.19 16.56 -0.03
C GLY A 25 -16.89 16.82 -0.77
N SER A 26 -16.16 17.91 -0.46
CA SER A 26 -14.97 18.30 -1.23
C SER A 26 -13.97 17.17 -1.40
N ARG A 27 -13.66 16.88 -2.67
CA ARG A 27 -12.57 16.01 -3.12
C ARG A 27 -11.35 16.80 -3.59
N LYS A 28 -11.44 18.13 -3.60
CA LYS A 28 -10.31 19.02 -3.89
C LYS A 28 -9.35 19.06 -2.70
N VAL A 29 -8.07 18.82 -2.95
CA VAL A 29 -7.04 18.69 -1.90
C VAL A 29 -5.84 19.61 -2.09
N SER A 30 -5.14 19.83 -0.98
CA SER A 30 -3.76 20.28 -0.91
C SER A 30 -2.88 19.14 -0.38
N VAL A 31 -1.66 19.03 -0.88
CA VAL A 31 -0.75 17.93 -0.54
C VAL A 31 0.61 18.46 -0.11
N MET A 32 1.12 17.89 0.97
CA MET A 32 2.50 18.06 1.40
C MET A 32 3.18 16.70 1.46
N ILE A 33 4.49 16.67 1.24
CA ILE A 33 5.30 15.46 1.29
C ILE A 33 6.43 15.62 2.31
N ASP A 34 6.65 14.59 3.11
CA ASP A 34 7.84 14.43 3.92
C ASP A 34 8.71 13.33 3.30
N PRO A 35 9.82 13.71 2.63
CA PRO A 35 10.73 12.76 1.99
C PRO A 35 11.41 11.81 2.99
N THR A 36 11.51 12.20 4.26
CA THR A 36 12.13 11.37 5.31
C THR A 36 11.20 10.29 5.84
N GLY A 37 9.89 10.42 5.58
CA GLY A 37 8.86 9.55 6.13
C GLY A 37 8.74 9.60 7.66
N THR A 38 9.28 10.62 8.32
CA THR A 38 9.23 10.76 9.79
C THR A 38 8.01 11.52 10.30
N GLY A 39 7.32 12.23 9.42
CA GLY A 39 6.15 13.06 9.73
C GLY A 39 6.52 14.41 10.34
N LYS A 40 7.72 14.95 10.03
CA LYS A 40 8.25 16.17 10.64
C LYS A 40 8.63 17.25 9.63
N SER A 41 9.00 16.87 8.42
CA SER A 41 9.61 17.78 7.44
C SER A 41 8.78 17.83 6.17
N PHE A 42 7.58 18.41 6.28
CA PHE A 42 6.66 18.50 5.16
C PHE A 42 6.99 19.68 4.25
N VAL A 43 7.18 19.39 2.96
CA VAL A 43 7.29 20.38 1.89
C VAL A 43 6.04 20.34 1.03
N LYS A 44 5.62 21.49 0.50
CA LYS A 44 4.43 21.57 -0.36
C LYS A 44 4.71 20.87 -1.69
N ALA A 45 3.77 20.02 -2.12
CA ALA A 45 3.80 19.37 -3.43
C ALA A 45 2.78 20.04 -4.37
N ASN A 46 3.01 19.96 -5.68
CA ASN A 46 2.10 20.57 -6.66
C ASN A 46 1.03 19.56 -7.09
N VAL A 47 -0.26 19.92 -6.95
CA VAL A 47 -1.36 19.05 -7.37
C VAL A 47 -1.69 19.37 -8.83
N THR A 48 -1.34 18.48 -9.75
CA THR A 48 -1.50 18.67 -11.20
C THR A 48 -2.86 18.22 -11.72
N LYS A 49 -3.50 17.27 -11.03
CA LYS A 49 -4.91 16.91 -11.22
C LYS A 49 -5.59 16.87 -9.87
N ASN A 50 -6.70 17.58 -9.72
CA ASN A 50 -7.40 17.72 -8.45
C ASN A 50 -8.87 17.32 -8.58
N GLY A 51 -9.53 17.08 -7.45
CA GLY A 51 -10.95 16.73 -7.38
C GLY A 51 -11.87 17.94 -7.35
N ASP A 52 -13.16 17.67 -7.30
CA ASP A 52 -14.22 18.69 -7.22
C ASP A 52 -14.27 19.33 -5.82
N PRO A 53 -14.21 20.67 -5.68
CA PRO A 53 -14.34 21.35 -4.40
C PRO A 53 -15.74 21.27 -3.76
N ALA A 54 -16.78 21.02 -4.55
CA ALA A 54 -18.17 20.96 -4.08
C ALA A 54 -19.02 20.07 -5.00
N PRO A 55 -18.77 18.75 -5.02
CA PRO A 55 -19.48 17.84 -5.90
C PRO A 55 -20.98 17.81 -5.60
N LYS A 56 -21.80 17.67 -6.66
CA LYS A 56 -23.26 17.53 -6.50
C LYS A 56 -23.69 16.16 -5.99
N GLU A 57 -22.91 15.14 -6.32
CA GLU A 57 -23.19 13.76 -5.93
C GLU A 57 -22.84 13.52 -4.45
N GLU A 58 -23.67 12.75 -3.74
CA GLU A 58 -23.44 12.42 -2.33
C GLU A 58 -22.22 11.53 -2.13
N THR A 59 -21.96 10.54 -2.99
CA THR A 59 -20.77 9.69 -2.88
C THR A 59 -20.00 9.70 -4.18
N GLY A 60 -18.69 9.88 -4.11
CA GLY A 60 -17.85 9.93 -5.29
C GLY A 60 -16.38 9.75 -4.99
N SER A 61 -15.61 9.48 -6.04
CA SER A 61 -14.17 9.34 -5.97
C SER A 61 -13.51 10.07 -7.14
N ASP A 62 -12.51 10.90 -6.85
CA ASP A 62 -11.71 11.58 -7.87
C ASP A 62 -10.27 11.07 -7.82
N LEU A 63 -9.68 10.86 -9.01
CA LEU A 63 -8.26 10.59 -9.13
C LEU A 63 -7.47 11.90 -8.97
N ILE A 64 -6.65 11.98 -7.93
CA ILE A 64 -5.74 13.08 -7.66
C ILE A 64 -4.36 12.69 -8.18
N THR A 65 -3.69 13.63 -8.87
CA THR A 65 -2.28 13.48 -9.28
C THR A 65 -1.47 14.63 -8.71
N VAL A 66 -0.34 14.28 -8.10
CA VAL A 66 0.57 15.21 -7.44
C VAL A 66 1.94 15.06 -8.05
N ALA A 67 2.52 16.17 -8.49
CA ALA A 67 3.93 16.25 -8.83
C ALA A 67 4.76 16.40 -7.54
N LEU A 68 5.75 15.53 -7.39
CA LEU A 68 6.74 15.61 -6.34
C LEU A 68 7.65 16.82 -6.60
N PRO A 69 8.13 17.52 -5.56
CA PRO A 69 9.17 18.53 -5.72
C PRO A 69 10.40 17.96 -6.44
N ASP A 70 11.08 18.78 -7.22
CA ASP A 70 12.26 18.36 -7.97
C ASP A 70 13.32 17.74 -7.05
N GLY A 71 13.90 16.62 -7.51
CA GLY A 71 14.92 15.90 -6.75
C GLY A 71 14.39 15.14 -5.52
N THR A 72 13.08 15.05 -5.30
CA THR A 72 12.52 14.31 -4.16
C THR A 72 13.00 12.86 -4.14
N LYS A 73 13.77 12.50 -3.12
CA LYS A 73 14.15 11.12 -2.79
C LYS A 73 13.51 10.70 -1.49
N CYS A 74 12.67 9.67 -1.56
CA CYS A 74 12.10 9.06 -0.37
C CYS A 74 13.20 8.31 0.38
N THR A 75 13.38 8.58 1.66
CA THR A 75 14.40 7.95 2.51
C THR A 75 13.79 7.27 3.74
N GLY A 76 12.47 7.33 3.90
CA GLY A 76 11.76 6.65 4.97
C GLY A 76 11.62 5.15 4.74
N GLY A 77 11.26 4.44 5.81
CA GLY A 77 11.12 2.99 5.82
C GLY A 77 12.45 2.23 5.89
N LYS A 78 12.38 0.90 6.01
CA LYS A 78 13.60 0.07 6.00
C LYS A 78 14.26 0.06 4.62
N GLY A 79 13.46 0.02 3.57
CA GLY A 79 13.92 0.08 2.18
C GLY A 79 14.42 1.44 1.72
N LYS A 80 14.35 2.50 2.56
CA LYS A 80 14.71 3.89 2.19
C LYS A 80 14.06 4.33 0.88
N ASN A 81 12.77 4.07 0.77
CA ASN A 81 11.99 4.29 -0.44
C ASN A 81 10.58 4.80 -0.14
N LEU A 82 10.27 5.12 1.13
CA LEU A 82 8.95 5.56 1.55
C LEU A 82 8.95 7.05 1.90
N CYS A 83 8.01 7.78 1.33
CA CYS A 83 7.67 9.15 1.72
C CYS A 83 6.33 9.15 2.46
N LEU A 84 6.10 10.15 3.31
CA LEU A 84 4.77 10.41 3.85
C LEU A 84 4.11 11.56 3.11
N LEU A 85 2.87 11.36 2.69
CA LEU A 85 2.03 12.40 2.11
C LEU A 85 1.00 12.82 3.14
N SER A 86 0.92 14.10 3.41
CA SER A 86 -0.18 14.73 4.14
C SER A 86 -1.13 15.34 3.13
N VAL A 87 -2.37 14.88 3.12
CA VAL A 87 -3.42 15.33 2.21
C VAL A 87 -4.48 16.04 3.05
N LYS A 88 -4.93 17.21 2.61
CA LYS A 88 -6.01 17.96 3.27
C LYS A 88 -7.00 18.47 2.23
N SER A 89 -8.28 18.12 2.38
CA SER A 89 -9.36 18.64 1.53
C SER A 89 -9.68 20.10 1.88
N THR A 90 -10.34 20.81 0.97
CA THR A 90 -10.81 22.19 1.24
C THR A 90 -11.89 22.24 2.32
N ALA A 91 -12.63 21.14 2.55
CA ALA A 91 -13.55 20.98 3.67
C ALA A 91 -12.84 20.84 5.04
N GLY A 92 -11.52 20.63 5.04
CA GLY A 92 -10.71 20.57 6.24
C GLY A 92 -10.32 19.16 6.68
N PHE A 93 -10.90 18.11 6.09
CA PHE A 93 -10.55 16.72 6.35
C PHE A 93 -9.12 16.41 5.89
N GLY A 94 -8.36 15.68 6.71
CA GLY A 94 -6.97 15.35 6.41
C GLY A 94 -6.65 13.88 6.63
N ALA A 95 -5.72 13.36 5.84
CA ALA A 95 -5.19 12.01 5.97
C ALA A 95 -3.68 11.97 5.67
N CYS A 96 -2.97 11.07 6.33
CA CYS A 96 -1.59 10.73 5.98
C CYS A 96 -1.57 9.40 5.21
N THR A 97 -0.86 9.35 4.09
CA THR A 97 -0.61 8.12 3.33
C THR A 97 0.88 7.95 3.04
N VAL A 98 1.29 6.72 2.75
CA VAL A 98 2.67 6.40 2.39
C VAL A 98 2.76 6.30 0.88
N ALA A 99 3.72 7.01 0.28
CA ALA A 99 4.12 6.77 -1.10
C ALA A 99 5.41 5.96 -1.15
N SER A 100 5.48 5.00 -2.05
CA SER A 100 6.66 4.17 -2.29
C SER A 100 7.28 4.52 -3.63
N GLN A 101 8.53 4.97 -3.61
CA GLN A 101 9.37 5.01 -4.80
C GLN A 101 9.85 3.60 -5.11
N LEU A 102 9.84 3.23 -6.39
CA LEU A 102 10.49 2.00 -6.83
C LEU A 102 12.00 2.22 -6.74
N THR A 103 12.62 1.63 -5.73
CA THR A 103 14.06 1.43 -5.71
C THR A 103 14.37 0.19 -6.54
N SER A 104 15.45 0.20 -7.32
CA SER A 104 15.90 -0.94 -8.12
C SER A 104 16.35 -2.16 -7.28
N THR A 105 15.85 -2.33 -6.07
CA THR A 105 16.19 -3.41 -5.14
C THR A 105 14.93 -3.96 -4.47
N THR A 106 14.74 -5.26 -4.69
CA THR A 106 13.66 -6.14 -4.24
C THR A 106 13.43 -6.08 -2.74
N GLY A 107 12.22 -5.70 -2.32
CA GLY A 107 11.80 -5.79 -0.92
C GLY A 107 10.39 -5.23 -0.68
N ALA A 108 9.38 -6.09 -0.67
CA ALA A 108 7.99 -5.71 -0.41
C ALA A 108 7.78 -5.37 1.08
N ASP A 109 7.67 -4.08 1.40
CA ASP A 109 7.36 -3.63 2.77
C ASP A 109 5.83 -3.43 2.97
N LYS A 110 5.31 -4.05 4.03
CA LYS A 110 3.88 -4.02 4.40
C LYS A 110 3.52 -2.66 5.00
N SER A 111 2.61 -1.96 4.31
CA SER A 111 1.99 -0.69 4.70
C SER A 111 1.23 -0.81 6.03
N GLY A 112 1.74 -0.14 7.08
CA GLY A 112 0.97 0.22 8.27
C GLY A 112 0.49 1.66 8.17
N LYS A 113 -0.76 1.93 8.56
CA LYS A 113 -1.25 3.31 8.73
C LYS A 113 -0.44 3.96 9.83
N VAL A 114 0.44 4.91 9.50
CA VAL A 114 1.21 5.68 10.48
C VAL A 114 0.42 6.94 10.79
N PRO A 115 -0.14 7.10 12.01
CA PRO A 115 -0.71 8.37 12.43
C PRO A 115 0.41 9.40 12.57
N CYS A 116 0.26 10.53 11.91
CA CYS A 116 1.18 11.66 12.04
C CYS A 116 0.97 12.34 13.41
N LYS A 117 1.62 11.83 14.49
CA LYS A 117 2.03 12.59 15.71
C LYS A 117 2.86 11.77 16.73
N ASN A 118 3.73 12.49 17.41
CA ASN A 118 4.78 12.09 18.36
C ASN A 118 4.28 11.17 19.50
N SER A 119 4.84 9.98 19.66
CA SER A 119 4.72 9.20 20.91
C SER A 119 5.90 8.24 21.07
N LYS A 120 6.85 8.65 21.92
CA LYS A 120 7.76 7.75 22.62
C LYS A 120 6.90 6.79 23.46
N LYS A 121 6.96 5.48 23.17
CA LYS A 121 7.28 4.41 24.13
C LYS A 121 6.84 3.04 23.57
N ASN A 122 7.79 2.10 23.68
CA ASN A 122 7.61 0.68 23.94
C ASN A 122 6.92 -0.18 22.86
N ARG A 123 7.72 -0.81 22.00
CA ARG A 123 7.31 -1.96 21.17
C ARG A 123 8.11 -3.21 21.57
N ARG A 124 7.75 -3.80 22.71
CA ARG A 124 8.02 -5.22 22.98
C ARG A 124 6.71 -5.99 22.83
N ALA A 125 6.82 -7.14 22.15
CA ALA A 125 5.85 -8.25 22.08
C ALA A 125 4.61 -8.11 21.18
N VAL A 126 4.77 -8.33 19.86
CA VAL A 126 3.75 -9.02 19.04
C VAL A 126 4.48 -9.87 17.99
N ALA A 127 4.94 -11.06 18.37
CA ALA A 127 5.60 -11.98 17.44
C ALA A 127 5.29 -13.43 17.81
N THR A 128 4.05 -13.91 17.62
CA THR A 128 3.81 -15.37 17.78
C THR A 128 2.57 -15.97 17.11
N ARG A 129 1.51 -15.21 16.75
CA ARG A 129 0.29 -15.84 16.19
C ARG A 129 0.35 -16.08 14.67
N ALA A 130 0.83 -15.12 13.89
CA ALA A 130 0.86 -15.25 12.43
C ALA A 130 1.83 -16.35 11.93
N ALA A 131 2.94 -16.56 12.63
CA ALA A 131 3.92 -17.59 12.28
C ALA A 131 3.39 -19.03 12.49
N ARG A 132 2.46 -19.23 13.44
CA ARG A 132 1.86 -20.56 13.68
C ARG A 132 0.84 -20.92 12.60
N PHE A 133 0.05 -19.96 12.13
CA PHE A 133 -0.94 -20.20 11.08
C PHE A 133 -0.29 -20.53 9.73
N LEU A 134 0.82 -19.84 9.38
CA LEU A 134 1.57 -20.12 8.16
C LEU A 134 2.24 -21.50 8.17
N ARG A 135 2.70 -21.98 9.33
CA ARG A 135 3.26 -23.35 9.47
C ARG A 135 2.19 -24.44 9.39
N ALA A 136 0.96 -24.15 9.79
CA ALA A 136 -0.15 -25.11 9.64
C ALA A 136 -0.54 -25.28 8.17
N GLN A 137 -0.68 -24.19 7.42
CA GLN A 137 -1.03 -24.25 5.99
C GLN A 137 0.05 -24.93 5.12
N ALA A 138 1.33 -24.79 5.48
CA ALA A 138 2.41 -25.47 4.75
C ALA A 138 2.37 -27.01 4.91
N ARG A 139 1.93 -27.53 6.07
CA ARG A 139 1.82 -28.98 6.30
C ARG A 139 0.62 -29.61 5.60
N GLU A 140 -0.44 -28.84 5.34
CA GLU A 140 -1.60 -29.31 4.57
C GLU A 140 -1.19 -29.54 3.11
N LEU A 141 -0.48 -28.58 2.51
CA LEU A 141 0.02 -28.66 1.13
C LEU A 141 1.04 -29.79 0.93
N GLU A 142 1.90 -30.07 1.92
CA GLU A 142 2.84 -31.20 1.84
C GLU A 142 2.11 -32.57 1.87
N ARG A 143 0.97 -32.69 2.57
CA ARG A 143 0.15 -33.91 2.55
C ARG A 143 -0.60 -34.09 1.24
N GLU A 144 -1.11 -33.01 0.65
CA GLU A 144 -1.75 -33.06 -0.67
C GLU A 144 -0.75 -33.46 -1.78
N ALA A 145 0.50 -32.99 -1.68
CA ALA A 145 1.56 -33.37 -2.61
C ALA A 145 1.95 -34.87 -2.49
N GLU A 146 2.01 -35.42 -1.28
CA GLU A 146 2.33 -36.84 -1.07
C GLU A 146 1.19 -37.77 -1.53
N GLU A 147 -0.07 -37.36 -1.40
CA GLU A 147 -1.23 -38.11 -1.91
C GLU A 147 -1.23 -38.17 -3.45
N GLN A 148 -0.79 -37.11 -4.12
CA GLN A 148 -0.71 -37.04 -5.58
C GLN A 148 0.41 -37.95 -6.15
N GLU A 149 1.56 -38.06 -5.48
CA GLU A 149 2.64 -38.98 -5.89
C GLU A 149 2.27 -40.46 -5.70
N ARG A 150 1.45 -40.78 -4.69
CA ARG A 150 0.95 -42.14 -4.43
C ARG A 150 -0.07 -42.60 -5.48
N SER A 151 -0.81 -41.66 -6.08
CA SER A 151 -1.74 -41.94 -7.18
C SER A 151 -1.01 -42.31 -8.49
N LEU A 152 0.20 -41.76 -8.73
CA LEU A 152 0.99 -42.00 -9.94
C LEU A 152 1.81 -43.30 -9.95
N HIS A 153 2.12 -43.88 -8.77
CA HIS A 153 2.98 -45.08 -8.66
C HIS A 153 2.25 -46.34 -8.15
N GLY A 154 0.92 -46.30 -8.00
CA GLY A 154 0.11 -47.33 -7.37
C GLY A 154 -0.62 -48.32 -8.30
N ASN A 155 -0.14 -48.59 -9.52
CA ASN A 155 -0.76 -49.59 -10.39
C ASN A 155 0.27 -50.47 -11.15
N PRO A 156 0.60 -51.68 -10.65
CA PRO A 156 1.20 -52.73 -11.44
C PRO A 156 0.17 -53.83 -11.73
N LEU A 157 -0.87 -53.50 -12.50
CA LEU A 157 -1.80 -54.49 -13.06
C LEU A 157 -2.25 -54.02 -14.43
N PHE A 158 -1.42 -54.23 -15.45
CA PHE A 158 -1.86 -54.62 -16.79
C PHE A 158 -0.65 -55.24 -17.50
N ALA A 159 -0.31 -56.44 -17.05
CA ALA A 159 0.38 -57.40 -17.88
C ALA A 159 -0.69 -58.20 -18.66
N THR A 160 -0.45 -58.33 -19.96
CA THR A 160 -0.84 -59.47 -20.82
C THR A 160 -2.26 -59.51 -21.40
N THR A 161 -2.29 -59.48 -22.74
CA THR A 161 -2.95 -60.43 -23.66
C THR A 161 -3.96 -59.79 -24.60
N LEU A 162 -3.55 -59.60 -25.86
CA LEU A 162 -4.42 -59.44 -27.03
C LEU A 162 -3.91 -60.41 -28.11
N LEU A 163 -4.51 -61.60 -28.13
CA LEU A 163 -4.71 -62.46 -29.29
C LEU A 163 -5.86 -63.43 -28.95
#